data_AF-A0A1G8LQU7-F1
#
_entry.id   AF-A0A1G8LQU7-F1
#
_cell.length_a   1.000
_cell.length_b   1.000
_cell.length_c   1.000
_cell.angle_alpha   90.00
_cell.angle_beta   90.00
_cell.angle_gamma   90.00
#
_symmetry.space_group_name_H-M   'P 1'
#
loop_
_entity.id
_entity.type
_entity.pdbx_description
1 polymer ?
#
loop_
_entity_poly.entity_id
_entity_poly.type
_entity_poly.pdbx_seq_one_letter_code
_entity_poly.pdbx_strand_id
1 'polypeptide(L)'
;MQPLSAERSPSLPELQRYVEQMELARGLNDSSLIEQCLKLSEEAGEVCKAVRKHEALSIDTASAIGDLGHELADVLIYVAAIANRADIHLTRALGTQGTETLADLQLHVAERTDVAHPLIEQCLLLSAQVGDVCASALGHEPAQSNLADGLAGVLLRLTAISNRANLDLTQALRTKEEINDRRVWARPGTAP
;
A
#
# COMPACT_ATOMS: atom_id res chain seq x y z
N MET A 1 -2.58 -20.90 -3.24
CA MET A 1 -1.72 -19.74 -2.94
C MET A 1 -0.77 -20.14 -1.83
N GLN A 2 0.54 -19.92 -1.98
CA GLN A 2 1.49 -20.15 -0.89
C GLN A 2 1.39 -18.97 0.10
N PRO A 3 1.25 -19.21 1.41
CA PRO A 3 1.19 -18.13 2.39
C PRO A 3 2.54 -17.40 2.49
N LEU A 4 2.49 -16.13 2.90
CA LEU A 4 3.69 -15.38 3.27
C LEU A 4 4.45 -16.12 4.37
N SER A 5 5.78 -16.12 4.30
CA SER A 5 6.61 -16.77 5.33
C SER A 5 6.30 -16.18 6.70
N ALA A 6 6.13 -17.04 7.71
CA ALA A 6 5.97 -16.62 9.10
C ALA A 6 7.32 -16.21 9.75
N GLU A 7 8.43 -16.74 9.24
CA GLU A 7 9.75 -16.62 9.88
C GLU A 7 10.55 -15.40 9.39
N ARG A 8 10.31 -14.93 8.17
CA ARG A 8 11.03 -13.77 7.61
C ARG A 8 10.12 -12.79 6.89
N SER A 9 10.52 -11.53 6.88
CA SER A 9 9.88 -10.48 6.11
C SER A 9 10.00 -10.77 4.61
N PRO A 10 8.93 -10.60 3.81
CA PRO A 10 9.00 -10.80 2.37
C PRO A 10 9.82 -9.70 1.71
N SER A 11 10.55 -10.04 0.66
CA SER A 11 11.11 -9.04 -0.27
C SER A 11 10.01 -8.40 -1.13
N LEU A 12 10.26 -7.22 -1.67
CA LEU A 12 9.30 -6.58 -2.59
C LEU A 12 8.93 -7.47 -3.79
N PRO A 13 9.88 -8.19 -4.45
CA PRO A 13 9.52 -9.16 -5.48
C PRO A 13 8.67 -10.32 -4.98
N GLU A 14 8.87 -10.75 -3.73
CA GLU A 14 8.04 -11.80 -3.10
C GLU A 14 6.63 -11.30 -2.79
N LEU A 15 6.50 -10.06 -2.32
CA LEU A 15 5.22 -9.40 -2.14
C LEU A 15 4.46 -9.28 -3.47
N GLN A 16 5.12 -8.80 -4.53
CA GLN A 16 4.52 -8.70 -5.87
C GLN A 16 4.02 -10.06 -6.36
N ARG A 17 4.83 -11.12 -6.25
CA ARG A 17 4.43 -12.49 -6.61
C ARG A 17 3.30 -13.03 -5.74
N TYR A 18 3.31 -12.71 -4.45
CA TYR A 18 2.23 -13.11 -3.53
C TYR A 18 0.90 -12.47 -3.95
N VAL A 19 0.89 -11.16 -4.19
CA VAL A 19 -0.32 -10.42 -4.57
C VAL A 19 -0.87 -10.92 -5.91
N GLU A 20 -0.01 -11.20 -6.89
CA GLU A 20 -0.42 -11.80 -8.17
C GLU A 20 -1.14 -13.14 -7.97
N GLN A 21 -0.54 -14.05 -7.19
CA GLN A 21 -1.14 -15.36 -6.89
C GLN A 21 -2.42 -15.25 -6.07
N MET A 22 -2.47 -14.28 -5.15
CA MET A 22 -3.62 -13.98 -4.31
C MET A 22 -4.81 -13.52 -5.16
N GLU A 23 -4.60 -12.59 -6.08
CA GLU A 23 -5.66 -12.08 -6.94
C GLU A 23 -6.20 -13.16 -7.87
N LEU A 24 -5.33 -14.02 -8.42
CA LEU A 24 -5.75 -15.19 -9.20
C LEU A 24 -6.59 -16.16 -8.36
N ALA A 25 -6.17 -16.47 -7.14
CA ALA A 25 -6.88 -17.39 -6.25
C ALA A 25 -8.24 -16.86 -5.81
N ARG A 26 -8.37 -15.53 -5.63
CA ARG A 26 -9.60 -14.85 -5.20
C ARG A 26 -10.48 -14.42 -6.39
N GLY A 27 -10.04 -14.61 -7.64
CA GLY A 27 -10.77 -14.21 -8.84
C GLY A 27 -10.88 -12.69 -9.03
N LEU A 28 -9.85 -11.96 -8.61
CA LEU A 28 -9.73 -10.50 -8.67
C LEU A 28 -8.79 -10.03 -9.79
N ASN A 29 -8.17 -10.97 -10.52
CA ASN A 29 -7.20 -10.69 -11.58
C ASN A 29 -7.79 -9.95 -12.80
N ASP A 30 -9.12 -9.93 -12.94
CA ASP A 30 -9.81 -9.25 -14.04
C ASP A 30 -10.02 -7.75 -13.79
N SER A 31 -9.74 -7.24 -12.58
CA SER A 31 -9.82 -5.80 -12.29
C SER A 31 -8.80 -5.01 -13.11
N SER A 32 -9.27 -3.95 -13.76
CA SER A 32 -8.46 -3.00 -14.53
C SER A 32 -7.51 -2.18 -13.65
N LEU A 33 -6.50 -1.56 -14.29
CA LEU A 33 -5.58 -0.63 -13.64
C LEU A 33 -6.32 0.51 -12.92
N ILE A 34 -7.33 1.09 -13.57
CA ILE A 34 -8.12 2.20 -13.01
C ILE A 34 -8.95 1.76 -11.79
N GLU A 35 -9.57 0.57 -11.84
CA GLU A 35 -10.28 0.02 -10.69
C GLU A 35 -9.35 -0.20 -9.49
N GLN A 36 -8.10 -0.61 -9.72
CA GLN A 36 -7.12 -0.74 -8.64
C GLN A 36 -6.67 0.62 -8.09
N CYS A 37 -6.52 1.64 -8.92
CA CYS A 37 -6.25 3.01 -8.47
C CYS A 37 -7.40 3.60 -7.64
N LEU A 38 -8.66 3.28 -7.98
CA LEU A 38 -9.82 3.66 -7.17
C LEU A 38 -9.76 3.02 -5.78
N LYS A 39 -9.48 1.72 -5.71
CA LYS A 39 -9.33 1.01 -4.43
C LYS A 39 -8.15 1.54 -3.62
N LEU A 40 -7.00 1.78 -4.24
CA LEU A 40 -5.85 2.42 -3.59
C LEU A 40 -6.22 3.78 -2.96
N SER A 41 -7.02 4.58 -3.67
CA SER A 41 -7.51 5.88 -3.18
C SER A 41 -8.44 5.74 -1.97
N GLU A 42 -9.29 4.73 -1.98
CA GLU A 42 -10.16 4.39 -0.85
C GLU A 42 -9.33 4.02 0.39
N GLU A 43 -8.37 3.10 0.25
CA GLU A 43 -7.51 2.68 1.37
C GLU A 43 -6.61 3.81 1.91
N ALA A 44 -6.15 4.72 1.04
CA ALA A 44 -5.43 5.91 1.49
C ALA A 44 -6.31 6.83 2.34
N GLY A 45 -7.62 6.90 2.03
CA GLY A 45 -8.62 7.57 2.85
C GLY A 45 -8.86 6.87 4.20
N GLU A 46 -8.86 5.53 4.23
CA GLU A 46 -8.91 4.75 5.47
C GLU A 46 -7.69 5.00 6.36
N VAL A 47 -6.49 5.05 5.78
CA VAL A 47 -5.26 5.48 6.49
C VAL A 47 -5.43 6.88 7.09
N CYS A 48 -6.00 7.84 6.34
CA CYS A 48 -6.28 9.18 6.87
C CYS A 48 -7.22 9.17 8.07
N LYS A 49 -8.28 8.35 8.03
CA LYS A 49 -9.20 8.20 9.18
C LYS A 49 -8.49 7.57 10.38
N ALA A 50 -7.68 6.54 10.17
CA ALA A 50 -6.93 5.87 11.23
C ALA A 50 -5.86 6.79 11.86
N VAL A 51 -5.14 7.57 11.06
CA VAL A 51 -4.17 8.57 11.55
C VAL A 51 -4.85 9.68 12.35
N ARG A 52 -6.01 10.19 11.91
CA ARG A 52 -6.78 11.17 12.70
C ARG A 52 -7.10 10.66 14.11
N LYS A 53 -7.41 9.37 14.24
CA LYS A 53 -7.69 8.72 15.52
C LYS A 53 -6.43 8.60 16.36
N HIS A 54 -5.33 8.19 15.74
CA HIS A 54 -4.03 8.07 16.38
C HIS A 54 -3.55 9.41 16.96
N GLU A 55 -3.77 10.50 16.22
CA GLU A 55 -3.36 11.87 16.59
C GLU A 55 -4.41 12.61 17.45
N ALA A 56 -5.47 11.92 17.90
CA ALA A 56 -6.56 12.49 18.68
C ALA A 56 -7.22 13.74 18.07
N LEU A 57 -7.27 13.82 16.74
CA LEU A 57 -7.99 14.86 16.02
C LEU A 57 -9.50 14.62 16.10
N SER A 58 -10.29 15.68 15.85
CA SER A 58 -11.76 15.55 15.83
C SER A 58 -12.19 14.51 14.80
N ILE A 59 -13.04 13.57 15.20
CA ILE A 59 -13.58 12.51 14.36
C ILE A 59 -15.08 12.37 14.61
N ASP A 60 -15.80 12.05 13.55
CA ASP A 60 -17.19 11.60 13.66
C ASP A 60 -17.22 10.24 14.38
N THR A 61 -17.84 10.22 15.56
CA THR A 61 -17.94 9.02 16.41
C THR A 61 -18.80 7.91 15.79
N ALA A 62 -19.57 8.22 14.73
CA ALA A 62 -20.36 7.23 14.01
C ALA A 62 -19.57 6.48 12.92
N SER A 63 -18.39 6.96 12.53
CA SER A 63 -17.58 6.32 11.48
C SER A 63 -16.83 5.11 12.03
N ALA A 64 -16.93 3.96 11.36
CA ALA A 64 -16.06 2.83 11.64
C ALA A 64 -14.63 3.21 11.24
N ILE A 65 -13.71 3.20 12.22
CA ILE A 65 -12.29 3.49 12.00
C ILE A 65 -11.53 2.18 12.11
N GLY A 66 -10.87 1.80 11.02
CA GLY A 66 -10.02 0.63 10.95
C GLY A 66 -8.76 0.73 11.80
N ASP A 67 -8.01 -0.37 11.82
CA ASP A 67 -6.69 -0.42 12.45
C ASP A 67 -5.64 0.15 11.49
N LEU A 68 -4.80 1.08 11.95
CA LEU A 68 -3.84 1.76 11.08
C LEU A 68 -2.89 0.78 10.37
N GLY A 69 -2.46 -0.28 11.04
CA GLY A 69 -1.63 -1.32 10.42
C GLY A 69 -2.37 -2.03 9.30
N HIS A 70 -3.63 -2.42 9.55
CA HIS A 70 -4.46 -3.07 8.55
C HIS A 70 -4.76 -2.19 7.33
N GLU A 71 -4.92 -0.88 7.49
CA GLU A 71 -5.13 0.03 6.35
C GLU A 71 -3.84 0.26 5.57
N LEU A 72 -2.69 0.37 6.26
CA LEU A 72 -1.38 0.43 5.60
C LEU A 72 -1.05 -0.85 4.81
N ALA A 73 -1.46 -2.02 5.32
CA ALA A 73 -1.34 -3.29 4.62
C ALA A 73 -2.19 -3.32 3.34
N ASP A 74 -3.41 -2.80 3.36
CA ASP A 74 -4.26 -2.74 2.17
C ASP A 74 -3.67 -1.78 1.12
N VAL A 75 -3.17 -0.61 1.52
CA VAL A 75 -2.43 0.29 0.61
C VAL A 75 -1.24 -0.44 -0.02
N LEU A 76 -0.45 -1.17 0.77
CA LEU A 76 0.70 -1.95 0.28
C LEU A 76 0.28 -3.02 -0.75
N ILE A 77 -0.82 -3.73 -0.50
CA ILE A 77 -1.36 -4.75 -1.41
C ILE A 77 -1.77 -4.10 -2.74
N TYR A 78 -2.50 -2.98 -2.71
CA TYR A 78 -2.92 -2.31 -3.95
C TYR A 78 -1.77 -1.68 -4.72
N VAL A 79 -0.75 -1.15 -4.04
CA VAL A 79 0.49 -0.71 -4.71
C VAL A 79 1.13 -1.86 -5.48
N ALA A 80 1.26 -3.05 -4.87
CA ALA A 80 1.79 -4.23 -5.55
C ALA A 80 0.88 -4.70 -6.69
N ALA A 81 -0.45 -4.67 -6.51
CA ALA A 81 -1.43 -5.05 -7.52
C ALA A 81 -1.37 -4.13 -8.76
N ILE A 82 -1.20 -2.82 -8.55
CA ILE A 82 -1.02 -1.82 -9.61
C ILE A 82 0.32 -2.02 -10.31
N ALA A 83 1.40 -2.19 -9.55
CA ALA A 83 2.74 -2.43 -10.09
C ALA A 83 2.76 -3.67 -11.01
N ASN A 84 2.14 -4.77 -10.57
CA ASN A 84 2.04 -6.00 -11.36
C ASN A 84 1.31 -5.78 -12.69
N ARG A 85 0.17 -5.06 -12.67
CA ARG A 85 -0.62 -4.78 -13.89
C ARG A 85 0.09 -3.86 -14.86
N ALA A 86 0.92 -2.96 -14.35
CA ALA A 86 1.70 -2.01 -15.14
C ALA A 86 3.09 -2.55 -15.53
N ASP A 87 3.42 -3.80 -15.19
CA ASP A 87 4.74 -4.41 -15.38
C ASP A 87 5.89 -3.58 -14.75
N ILE A 88 5.63 -3.01 -13.58
CA ILE A 88 6.58 -2.20 -12.81
C ILE A 88 7.19 -3.05 -11.69
N HIS A 89 8.52 -3.10 -11.64
CA HIS A 89 9.25 -3.68 -10.52
C HIS A 89 9.45 -2.65 -9.40
N LEU A 90 8.80 -2.86 -8.25
CA LEU A 90 8.83 -1.90 -7.12
C LEU A 90 10.25 -1.64 -6.61
N THR A 91 11.10 -2.66 -6.60
CA THR A 91 12.51 -2.49 -6.24
C THR A 91 13.22 -1.50 -7.17
N ARG A 92 13.03 -1.62 -8.49
CA ARG A 92 13.65 -0.70 -9.45
C ARG A 92 13.09 0.70 -9.27
N ALA A 93 11.78 0.82 -9.03
CA ALA A 93 11.14 2.11 -8.78
C ALA A 93 11.71 2.82 -7.55
N LEU A 94 12.06 2.07 -6.49
CA LEU A 94 12.75 2.61 -5.31
C LEU A 94 14.25 2.86 -5.50
N GLY A 95 14.83 2.41 -6.62
CA GLY A 95 16.27 2.52 -6.88
C GLY A 95 17.13 1.54 -6.09
N THR A 96 16.59 0.38 -5.69
CA THR A 96 17.27 -0.56 -4.78
C THR A 96 17.66 -1.89 -5.45
N GLN A 97 18.40 -2.76 -4.75
CA GLN A 97 19.13 -3.88 -5.37
C GLN A 97 18.36 -5.22 -5.49
N GLY A 98 17.09 -5.29 -5.10
CA GLY A 98 16.22 -6.45 -5.40
C GLY A 98 16.03 -7.45 -4.28
N THR A 99 16.82 -7.34 -3.21
CA THR A 99 16.80 -8.27 -2.07
C THR A 99 16.16 -7.69 -0.82
N GLU A 100 15.85 -6.40 -0.82
CA GLU A 100 15.30 -5.71 0.35
C GLU A 100 13.93 -6.26 0.73
N THR A 101 13.83 -6.64 2.00
CA THR A 101 12.60 -7.00 2.66
C THR A 101 11.80 -5.77 3.08
N LEU A 102 10.53 -5.93 3.44
CA LEU A 102 9.75 -4.85 4.04
C LEU A 102 10.42 -4.34 5.33
N ALA A 103 11.05 -5.23 6.10
CA ALA A 103 11.83 -4.84 7.27
C ALA A 103 13.06 -4.01 6.90
N ASP A 104 13.81 -4.40 5.86
CA ASP A 104 14.95 -3.61 5.37
C ASP A 104 14.51 -2.24 4.86
N LEU A 105 13.37 -2.18 4.16
CA LEU A 105 12.77 -0.92 3.71
C LEU A 105 12.40 -0.01 4.89
N GLN A 106 11.83 -0.56 5.96
CA GLN A 106 11.54 0.19 7.18
C GLN A 106 12.82 0.77 7.81
N LEU A 107 13.90 -0.01 7.88
CA LEU A 107 15.19 0.47 8.38
C LEU A 107 15.76 1.57 7.48
N HIS A 108 15.78 1.37 6.16
CA HIS A 108 16.28 2.36 5.22
C HIS A 108 15.49 3.69 5.29
N VAL A 109 14.16 3.61 5.36
CA VAL A 109 13.29 4.79 5.49
C VAL A 109 13.48 5.51 6.82
N ALA A 110 13.85 4.82 7.90
CA ALA A 110 14.14 5.45 9.19
C ALA A 110 15.36 6.38 9.14
N GLU A 111 16.31 6.14 8.22
CA GLU A 111 17.53 6.94 8.06
C GLU A 111 17.35 8.13 7.09
N ARG A 112 16.21 8.19 6.38
CA ARG A 112 15.95 9.19 5.34
C ARG A 112 15.40 10.51 5.90
N THR A 113 15.98 11.62 5.46
CA THR A 113 15.57 12.98 5.87
C THR A 113 14.45 13.56 5.00
N ASP A 114 14.35 13.15 3.74
CA ASP A 114 13.30 13.57 2.78
C ASP A 114 11.91 13.04 3.13
N VAL A 115 11.84 12.15 4.12
CA VAL A 115 10.63 11.59 4.71
C VAL A 115 10.63 11.78 6.23
N ALA A 116 11.28 12.82 6.74
CA ALA A 116 11.34 13.16 8.17
C ALA A 116 10.17 14.04 8.67
N HIS A 117 9.05 14.10 7.94
CA HIS A 117 7.85 14.91 8.30
C HIS A 117 7.05 14.36 9.49
N PRO A 118 6.22 15.11 10.23
CA PRO A 118 5.29 14.55 11.24
C PRO A 118 4.27 13.56 10.65
N LEU A 119 3.63 12.73 11.50
CA LEU A 119 2.70 11.68 11.06
C LEU A 119 1.55 12.23 10.19
N ILE A 120 0.95 13.35 10.60
CA ILE A 120 -0.13 14.01 9.85
C ILE A 120 0.36 14.46 8.47
N GLU A 121 1.54 15.07 8.38
CA GLU A 121 2.10 15.53 7.11
C GLU A 121 2.44 14.36 6.19
N GLN A 122 2.98 13.26 6.73
CA GLN A 122 3.19 12.02 5.97
C GLN A 122 1.88 11.48 5.38
N CYS A 123 0.80 11.52 6.15
CA CYS A 123 -0.52 11.08 5.71
C CYS A 123 -1.09 11.93 4.55
N LEU A 124 -0.87 13.25 4.60
CA LEU A 124 -1.28 14.15 3.51
C LEU A 124 -0.41 13.94 2.26
N LEU A 125 0.90 13.73 2.44
CA LEU A 125 1.81 13.44 1.33
C LEU A 125 1.53 12.08 0.68
N LEU A 126 1.15 11.07 1.47
CA LEU A 126 0.65 9.78 0.95
C LEU A 126 -0.54 10.02 0.02
N SER A 127 -1.52 10.79 0.47
CA SER A 127 -2.73 11.10 -0.32
C SER A 127 -2.40 11.83 -1.62
N ALA A 128 -1.47 12.79 -1.58
CA ALA A 128 -1.01 13.52 -2.77
C ALA A 128 -0.38 12.56 -3.80
N GLN A 129 0.50 11.66 -3.36
CA GLN A 129 1.15 10.70 -4.24
C GLN A 129 0.20 9.64 -4.79
N VAL A 130 -0.80 9.23 -4.03
CA VAL A 130 -1.88 8.39 -4.56
C VAL A 130 -2.64 9.13 -5.67
N GLY A 131 -2.83 10.45 -5.53
CA GLY A 131 -3.32 11.31 -6.59
C GLY A 131 -2.43 11.28 -7.84
N ASP A 132 -1.11 11.39 -7.69
CA ASP A 132 -0.15 11.31 -8.80
C ASP A 132 -0.16 9.94 -9.49
N VAL A 133 -0.28 8.85 -8.72
CA VAL A 133 -0.46 7.48 -9.25
C VAL A 133 -1.74 7.41 -10.09
N CYS A 134 -2.85 7.94 -9.59
CA CYS A 134 -4.13 7.94 -10.31
C CYS A 134 -4.06 8.79 -11.59
N ALA A 135 -3.44 9.97 -11.53
CA ALA A 135 -3.23 10.81 -12.70
C ALA A 135 -2.41 10.07 -13.76
N SER A 136 -1.29 9.47 -13.36
CA SER A 136 -0.41 8.73 -14.27
C SER A 136 -1.12 7.53 -14.90
N ALA A 137 -1.92 6.79 -14.12
CA ALA A 137 -2.73 5.67 -14.62
C ALA A 137 -3.80 6.09 -15.64
N LEU A 138 -4.29 7.34 -15.56
CA LEU A 138 -5.21 7.94 -16.53
C LEU A 138 -4.48 8.52 -17.77
N GLY A 139 -3.15 8.42 -17.84
CA GLY A 139 -2.34 9.02 -18.90
C GLY A 139 -2.06 10.51 -18.70
N HIS A 140 -2.31 11.05 -17.51
CA HIS A 140 -1.92 12.40 -17.11
C HIS A 140 -0.60 12.31 -16.34
N GLU A 141 0.53 12.43 -17.04
CA GLU A 141 1.83 12.43 -16.37
C GLU A 141 2.14 13.85 -15.86
N PRO A 142 2.42 14.04 -14.55
CA PRO A 142 3.06 15.24 -14.07
C PRO A 142 4.39 15.46 -14.81
N ALA A 143 4.80 16.71 -15.02
CA ALA A 143 5.95 17.04 -15.87
C ALA A 143 7.31 16.38 -15.48
N GLN A 144 7.40 15.71 -14.33
CA GLN A 144 8.65 15.15 -13.76
C GLN A 144 8.46 13.80 -13.04
N SER A 145 7.36 13.08 -13.24
CA SER A 145 7.09 11.83 -12.52
C SER A 145 6.24 10.91 -13.37
N ASN A 146 6.60 9.62 -13.43
CA ASN A 146 5.78 8.58 -14.06
C ASN A 146 5.09 7.69 -13.02
N LEU A 147 4.27 6.73 -13.47
CA LEU A 147 3.58 5.79 -12.59
C LEU A 147 4.52 5.06 -11.61
N ALA A 148 5.72 4.66 -12.04
CA ALA A 148 6.69 3.97 -11.16
C ALA A 148 7.20 4.91 -10.06
N ASP A 149 7.51 6.16 -10.39
CA ASP A 149 7.92 7.18 -9.42
C ASP A 149 6.80 7.45 -8.40
N GLY A 150 5.55 7.50 -8.87
CA GLY A 150 4.37 7.62 -8.01
C GLY A 150 4.23 6.46 -7.03
N LEU A 151 4.32 5.21 -7.50
CA LEU A 151 4.24 4.02 -6.66
C LEU A 151 5.40 3.96 -5.64
N ALA A 152 6.62 4.31 -6.05
CA ALA A 152 7.76 4.42 -5.15
C ALA A 152 7.52 5.49 -4.07
N GLY A 153 6.95 6.63 -4.45
CA GLY A 153 6.52 7.68 -3.52
C GLY A 153 5.57 7.14 -2.46
N VAL A 154 4.49 6.47 -2.88
CA VAL A 154 3.48 5.88 -1.99
C VAL A 154 4.14 4.86 -1.04
N LEU A 155 5.00 3.96 -1.54
CA LEU A 155 5.75 3.02 -0.69
C LEU A 155 6.61 3.72 0.37
N LEU A 156 7.32 4.78 -0.02
CA LEU A 156 8.15 5.52 0.93
C LEU A 156 7.30 6.19 2.01
N ARG A 157 6.15 6.81 1.65
CA ARG A 157 5.28 7.47 2.62
C ARG A 157 4.56 6.48 3.52
N LEU A 158 4.03 5.38 3.01
CA LEU A 158 3.36 4.38 3.84
C LEU A 158 4.34 3.73 4.84
N THR A 159 5.59 3.48 4.42
CA THR A 159 6.67 3.01 5.31
C THR A 159 7.04 4.06 6.35
N ALA A 160 7.10 5.34 5.95
CA ALA A 160 7.37 6.44 6.85
C ALA A 160 6.27 6.62 7.91
N ILE A 161 5.01 6.36 7.55
CA ILE A 161 3.85 6.35 8.46
C ILE A 161 3.94 5.16 9.42
N SER A 162 4.21 3.95 8.93
CA SER A 162 4.32 2.76 9.78
C SER A 162 5.41 2.93 10.84
N ASN A 163 6.59 3.43 10.45
CA ASN A 163 7.69 3.70 11.38
C ASN A 163 7.30 4.69 12.48
N ARG A 164 6.59 5.77 12.13
CA ARG A 164 6.16 6.81 13.09
C ARG A 164 5.08 6.35 14.03
N ALA A 165 4.17 5.52 13.54
CA ALA A 165 3.15 4.87 14.35
C ALA A 165 3.73 3.68 15.14
N ASN A 166 5.03 3.40 15.03
CA ASN A 166 5.70 2.25 15.66
C ASN A 166 5.04 0.91 15.29
N LEU A 167 4.71 0.75 14.01
CA LEU A 167 4.07 -0.43 13.43
C LEU A 167 5.06 -1.23 12.58
N ASP A 168 5.07 -2.55 12.78
CA ASP A 168 5.76 -3.49 11.91
C ASP A 168 4.90 -3.76 10.67
N LEU A 169 5.39 -3.35 9.49
CA LEU A 169 4.65 -3.47 8.24
C LEU A 169 4.49 -4.93 7.79
N THR A 170 5.46 -5.79 8.13
CA THR A 170 5.38 -7.22 7.85
C THR A 170 4.29 -7.87 8.68
N GLN A 171 4.22 -7.54 9.97
CA GLN A 171 3.20 -8.04 10.86
C GLN A 171 1.81 -7.55 10.42
N ALA A 172 1.69 -6.25 10.12
CA ALA A 172 0.45 -5.65 9.64
C ALA A 172 -0.09 -6.33 8.37
N LEU A 173 0.79 -6.61 7.40
CA LEU A 173 0.43 -7.36 6.19
C LEU A 173 -0.10 -8.76 6.51
N ARG A 174 0.59 -9.50 7.39
CA ARG A 174 0.19 -10.86 7.76
C ARG A 174 -1.16 -10.88 8.49
N THR A 175 -1.34 -10.03 9.50
CA THR A 175 -2.59 -10.00 10.27
C THR A 175 -3.76 -9.57 9.39
N LYS A 176 -3.53 -8.63 8.46
CA LYS A 176 -4.57 -8.26 7.50
C LYS A 176 -4.90 -9.41 6.55
N GLU A 177 -3.92 -10.13 6.03
CA GLU A 177 -4.17 -11.27 5.15
C GLU A 177 -4.88 -12.44 5.87
N GLU A 178 -4.60 -12.68 7.15
CA GLU A 178 -5.34 -13.67 7.97
C GLU A 178 -6.84 -13.33 8.09
N ILE A 179 -7.17 -12.04 8.14
CA ILE A 179 -8.56 -11.56 8.12
C ILE A 179 -9.16 -11.72 6.73
N ASN A 180 -8.41 -11.33 5.70
CA ASN A 180 -8.82 -11.38 4.30
C ASN A 180 -9.07 -12.82 3.81
N ASP A 181 -8.31 -13.81 4.28
CA ASP A 181 -8.51 -15.23 3.96
C ASP A 181 -9.85 -15.79 4.49
N ARG A 182 -10.51 -15.09 5.42
CA ARG A 182 -11.83 -15.45 5.95
C ARG A 182 -12.98 -14.77 5.21
N ARG A 183 -12.69 -13.86 4.26
CA ARG A 183 -13.70 -13.10 3.52
C ARG A 183 -14.20 -13.89 2.31
N VAL A 184 -15.44 -13.61 1.91
CA VAL A 184 -15.99 -14.02 0.61
C VAL A 184 -15.73 -12.90 -0.38
N TRP A 185 -15.03 -13.23 -1.46
CA TRP A 185 -14.64 -12.26 -2.49
C TRP A 185 -15.68 -12.26 -3.61
N ALA A 186 -16.24 -11.08 -3.91
CA ALA A 186 -17.10 -10.89 -5.08
C ALA A 186 -16.23 -10.63 -6.31
N ARG A 187 -16.62 -11.21 -7.46
CA ARG A 187 -15.89 -10.96 -8.72
C ARG A 187 -16.24 -9.56 -9.27
N PRO A 188 -15.27 -8.85 -9.87
CA PRO A 188 -15.56 -7.63 -10.61
C PRO A 188 -16.64 -7.90 -11.68
N GLY A 189 -17.67 -7.05 -11.74
CA GLY A 189 -18.76 -7.19 -12.72
C GLY A 189 -19.86 -8.21 -12.39
N THR A 190 -19.75 -8.97 -11.30
CA THR A 190 -20.89 -9.72 -10.74
C THR A 190 -21.52 -8.89 -9.62
N ALA A 191 -22.37 -7.93 -9.98
CA ALA A 191 -23.30 -7.36 -9.02
C ALA A 191 -24.32 -8.43 -8.61
N PRO A 192 -24.87 -8.41 -7.39
CA PRO A 192 -26.16 -9.06 -7.13
C PRO A 192 -27.28 -8.43 -7.97
#